data_AF-A0A832WUW1-F1
#
_entry.id   AF-A0A832WUW1-F1
#
_cell.length_a   1.000
_cell.length_b   1.000
_cell.length_c   1.000
_cell.angle_alpha   90.00
_cell.angle_beta   90.00
_cell.angle_gamma   90.00
#
_symmetry.space_group_name_H-M   'P 1'
#
loop_
_entity.id
_entity.type
_entity.pdbx_description
1 polymer ?
#
loop_
_entity_poly.entity_id
_entity_poly.type
_entity_poly.pdbx_seq_one_letter_code
_entity_poly.pdbx_strand_id
1 'polypeptide(L)' 'MSEKDTLFIKRAIKLSLESVKRGGGPFGAVITKNGEVVSESSNQVTILNDPTAHAE' A
#
# COMPACT_ATOMS: atom_id res chain seq x y z
N MET A 1 -5.08 -18.53 4.90
CA MET A 1 -4.84 -17.44 3.94
C MET A 1 -5.36 -17.89 2.59
N SER A 2 -6.31 -17.17 2.00
CA SER A 2 -6.91 -17.49 0.71
C SER A 2 -5.96 -17.18 -0.45
N GLU A 3 -6.21 -17.73 -1.64
CA GLU A 3 -5.49 -17.33 -2.85
C GLU A 3 -5.63 -15.82 -3.13
N LYS A 4 -6.81 -15.26 -2.84
CA LYS A 4 -7.06 -13.82 -2.93
C LYS A 4 -6.20 -13.03 -1.94
N ASP A 5 -6.06 -13.49 -0.70
CA ASP A 5 -5.19 -12.82 0.29
C ASP A 5 -3.76 -12.73 -0.21
N THR A 6 -3.27 -13.80 -0.85
CA THR A 6 -1.92 -13.81 -1.45
C THR A 6 -1.78 -12.82 -2.60
N LEU A 7 -2.81 -12.70 -3.45
CA LEU A 7 -2.85 -11.71 -4.52
C LEU A 7 -2.84 -10.28 -3.97
N PHE A 8 -3.62 -10.00 -2.92
CA PHE A 8 -3.70 -8.69 -2.29
C PHE A 8 -2.39 -8.31 -1.59
N ILE A 9 -1.77 -9.25 -0.86
CA ILE A 9 -0.46 -9.02 -0.26
C ILE A 9 0.61 -8.76 -1.32
N LYS A 10 0.63 -9.49 -2.43
CA LYS A 10 1.52 -9.20 -3.57
C LYS A 10 1.31 -7.79 -4.12
N ARG A 11 0.07 -7.32 -4.17
CA ARG A 11 -0.26 -5.95 -4.60
C ARG A 11 0.26 -4.90 -3.62
N ALA A 12 0.07 -5.09 -2.31
CA ALA A 12 0.62 -4.23 -1.26
C ALA A 12 2.16 -4.16 -1.31
N ILE A 13 2.84 -5.28 -1.55
CA ILE A 13 4.30 -5.34 -1.74
C ILE A 13 4.71 -4.51 -2.97
N LYS A 14 3.99 -4.62 -4.09
CA LYS A 14 4.27 -3.80 -5.28
C LYS A 14 4.14 -2.31 -4.97
N LEU A 15 3.10 -1.90 -4.25
CA LEU A 15 2.91 -0.50 -3.83
C LEU A 15 4.05 -0.01 -2.93
N SER A 16 4.50 -0.84 -1.98
CA SER A 16 5.66 -0.56 -1.13
C SER A 16 6.93 -0.32 -1.96
N LEU A 17 7.22 -1.17 -2.96
CA LEU A 17 8.37 -1.00 -3.84
C LEU A 17 8.30 0.32 -4.64
N GLU A 18 7.12 0.67 -5.17
CA GLU A 18 6.91 1.94 -5.89
C GLU A 18 6.95 3.16 -4.96
N SER A 19 6.60 3.01 -3.67
CA SER A 19 6.74 4.04 -2.65
C SER A 19 8.20 4.45 -2.47
N VAL A 20 9.09 3.46 -2.28
CA VAL A 20 10.53 3.69 -2.09
C VAL A 20 11.15 4.38 -3.30
N LYS A 21 10.80 3.95 -4.52
CA LYS A 21 11.26 4.58 -5.76
C LYS A 21 10.88 6.06 -5.86
N ARG A 22 9.79 6.47 -5.20
CA ARG A 22 9.29 7.85 -5.16
C ARG A 22 9.75 8.64 -3.93
N GLY A 23 10.58 8.05 -3.07
CA GLY A 23 11.09 8.70 -1.85
C GLY A 23 10.20 8.55 -0.62
N GLY A 24 9.15 7.71 -0.68
CA GLY A 24 8.30 7.34 0.45
C GLY A 24 8.84 6.15 1.24
N GLY A 25 8.23 5.85 2.39
CA GLY A 25 8.57 4.66 3.17
C GLY A 25 8.16 3.35 2.49
N PRO A 26 8.78 2.20 2.82
CA PRO A 26 8.53 0.89 2.21
C PRO A 26 7.22 0.23 2.69
N PHE A 27 6.11 0.97 2.64
CA PHE A 27 4.79 0.52 3.07
C PHE A 27 3.77 0.75 1.96
N GLY A 28 2.96 -0.27 1.71
CA GLY A 28 1.83 -0.24 0.79
C GLY A 28 0.65 -0.92 1.46
N ALA A 29 -0.55 -0.43 1.16
CA ALA A 29 -1.79 -0.95 1.71
C ALA A 29 -2.82 -1.16 0.59
N VAL A 30 -3.67 -2.16 0.80
CA VAL A 30 -4.84 -2.43 -0.04
C VAL A 30 -6.03 -2.66 0.86
N ILE A 31 -7.12 -1.96 0.61
CA ILE A 31 -8.40 -2.20 1.30
C ILE A 31 -9.25 -3.02 0.35
N THR A 32 -9.80 -4.12 0.84
CA THR A 32 -10.64 -5.02 0.05
C THR A 32 -12.03 -5.15 0.65
N LYS A 33 -13.03 -5.34 -0.21
CA LYS A 33 -14.42 -5.60 0.17
C LYS A 33 -14.99 -6.62 -0.80
N ASN A 34 -15.64 -7.67 -0.28
CA ASN A 34 -16.22 -8.75 -1.08
C ASN A 34 -15.21 -9.42 -2.05
N GLY A 35 -13.93 -9.44 -1.68
CA GLY A 35 -12.87 -10.02 -2.49
C GLY A 35 -12.49 -9.21 -3.72
N GLU A 36 -12.75 -7.90 -3.70
CA GLU A 36 -12.31 -6.89 -4.67
C GLU A 36 -11.55 -5.76 -3.97
N VAL A 37 -10.60 -5.13 -4.65
CA VAL A 37 -9.84 -3.99 -4.12
C VAL A 37 -10.69 -2.72 -4.26
N VAL A 38 -10.91 -2.02 -3.16
CA VAL A 38 -11.65 -0.75 -3.12
C VAL A 38 -10.75 0.47 -2.92
N SER A 39 -9.54 0.27 -2.40
CA SER A 39 -8.54 1.33 -2.26
C SER A 39 -7.13 0.76 -2.26
N GLU A 40 -6.18 1.54 -2.72
CA GLU A 40 -4.75 1.24 -2.77
C GLU A 40 -3.95 2.49 -2.44
N SER A 41 -2.91 2.33 -1.64
CA SER A 41 -2.13 3.45 -1.12
C SER A 41 -0.71 3.02 -0.76
N SER A 42 0.16 4.01 -0.61
CA SER A 42 1.54 3.82 -0.16
C SER A 42 1.93 4.97 0.77
N ASN A 43 2.93 4.75 1.61
CA ASN A 43 3.41 5.78 2.53
C ASN A 43 3.90 7.04 1.79
N GLN A 44 3.45 8.20 2.25
CA GLN A 44 3.78 9.51 1.69
C GLN A 44 4.28 10.49 2.75
N VAL A 45 4.60 10.02 3.97
CA VAL A 45 5.00 10.86 5.11
C VAL A 45 6.11 11.83 4.75
N THR A 46 7.19 11.32 4.15
CA THR A 46 8.37 12.11 3.76
C THR A 46 8.13 12.98 2.53
N ILE A 47 7.26 12.52 1.61
CA ILE A 47 6.95 13.22 0.36
C ILE A 47 6.09 14.45 0.62
N LEU A 48 5.09 14.31 1.49
CA LEU A 48 4.13 15.36 1.81
C LEU A 48 4.51 16.17 3.06
N ASN A 49 5.55 15.74 3.78
CA ASN A 49 5.90 16.25 5.10
C ASN A 49 4.69 16.26 6.06
N ASP A 50 3.90 15.19 5.99
CA ASP A 50 2.67 14.99 6.75
C ASP A 50 2.81 13.69 7.56
N PRO A 51 2.91 13.74 8.90
CA PRO A 51 3.08 12.54 9.72
C PRO A 51 1.86 11.60 9.69
N THR A 52 0.72 12.05 9.16
CA THR A 52 -0.50 11.24 9.02
C THR A 52 -0.61 10.54 7.68
N ALA A 53 0.22 10.91 6.69
CA ALA A 53 0.18 10.37 5.33
C ALA A 53 0.81 8.97 5.21
N HIS A 54 0.36 8.07 6.06
CA HIS A 54 0.71 6.66 6.08
C HIS A 54 0.10 5.91 4.90
N ALA A 55 0.38 4.60 4.82
CA ALA A 55 -0.24 3.77 3.79
C ALA A 55 -1.70 3.45 4.14
N GLU A 56 -2.01 3.07 5.40
CA GLU A 56 -3.38 2.83 5.89
C GLU A 56 -4.30 4.07 5.81
#